data_AF-A0A6J2VQF2-F1
#
_entry.id   AF-A0A6J2VQF2-F1
#
_cell.length_a   1.000
_cell.length_b   1.000
_cell.length_c   1.000
_cell.angle_alpha   90.00
_cell.angle_beta   90.00
_cell.angle_gamma   90.00
#
_symmetry.space_group_name_H-M   'P 1'
#
loop_
_entity.id
_entity.type
_entity.pdbx_description
1 polymer ?
#
loop_
_entity_poly.entity_id
_entity_poly.type
_entity_poly.pdbx_seq_one_letter_code
_entity_poly.pdbx_strand_id
1 'polypeptide(L)'
;MSVPFSGTEHANQHSRVSSHKKPGFLERLSETAGGMVVGIAVFAFSFYVLFTNEGRAIRTAASLDEGLSQVVSVHPSSGVDFQNNGRLIHISGPLRTSQPIYDPNYNIAVQAVKLRREVEMYQWVEHQESRDYEENGETKTETTYTYSE
;
A
#
# COMPACT_ATOMS: atom_id res chain seq x y z
N MET A 1 6.98 -25.25 -52.61
CA MET A 1 7.60 -24.06 -51.99
C MET A 1 6.77 -23.76 -50.74
N SER A 2 7.23 -24.22 -49.58
CA SER A 2 6.51 -24.15 -48.30
C SER A 2 6.81 -22.81 -47.63
N VAL A 3 5.76 -22.07 -47.27
CA VAL A 3 5.87 -20.83 -46.49
C VAL A 3 6.27 -21.20 -45.06
N PRO A 4 7.31 -20.60 -44.46
CA PRO A 4 7.65 -20.88 -43.07
C PRO A 4 6.71 -20.10 -42.15
N PHE A 5 6.10 -20.83 -41.21
CA PHE A 5 5.35 -20.28 -40.09
C PHE A 5 6.33 -19.59 -39.13
N SER A 6 6.25 -18.26 -39.06
CA SER A 6 7.05 -17.44 -38.14
C SER A 6 6.44 -17.50 -36.74
N GLY A 7 6.85 -18.48 -35.95
CA GLY A 7 6.45 -18.61 -34.54
C GLY A 7 7.57 -18.20 -33.61
N THR A 8 7.73 -16.90 -33.33
CA THR A 8 8.60 -16.41 -32.25
C THR A 8 8.13 -15.05 -31.72
N GLU A 9 7.08 -15.02 -30.88
CA GLU A 9 6.79 -13.87 -29.98
C GLU A 9 5.74 -14.15 -28.86
N HIS A 10 5.50 -15.41 -28.47
CA HIS A 10 4.38 -15.77 -27.57
C HIS A 10 4.79 -16.15 -26.13
N ALA A 11 5.93 -15.70 -25.61
CA ALA A 11 6.36 -16.14 -24.27
C ALA A 11 5.56 -15.49 -23.12
N ASN A 12 5.06 -14.26 -23.28
CA ASN A 12 4.46 -13.46 -22.19
C ASN A 12 3.07 -12.91 -22.53
N GLN A 13 2.30 -13.59 -23.38
CA GLN A 13 0.93 -13.19 -23.73
C GLN A 13 -0.02 -14.38 -23.58
N HIS A 14 -1.09 -14.21 -22.80
CA HIS A 14 -2.18 -15.19 -22.75
C HIS A 14 -3.51 -14.47 -23.00
N SER A 15 -4.40 -15.10 -23.77
CA SER A 15 -5.75 -14.58 -24.01
C SER A 15 -6.80 -15.50 -23.38
N ARG A 16 -7.85 -14.87 -22.86
CA ARG A 16 -9.03 -15.55 -22.32
C ARG A 16 -10.26 -15.00 -23.02
N VAL A 17 -11.08 -15.90 -23.55
CA VAL A 17 -12.37 -15.56 -24.17
C VAL A 17 -13.50 -15.98 -23.25
N SER A 18 -14.39 -15.06 -22.92
CA SER A 18 -15.67 -15.36 -22.28
C SER A 18 -16.83 -14.98 -23.19
N SER A 19 -17.89 -15.78 -23.16
CA SER A 19 -19.14 -15.47 -23.84
C SER A 19 -20.19 -15.07 -22.81
N HIS A 20 -20.86 -13.94 -23.06
CA HIS A 20 -21.96 -13.46 -22.24
C HIS A 20 -23.17 -13.14 -23.11
N LYS A 21 -24.36 -13.48 -22.61
CA LYS A 21 -25.62 -13.03 -23.22
C LYS A 21 -25.79 -11.54 -22.96
N LYS A 22 -26.30 -10.82 -23.96
CA LYS A 22 -26.57 -9.38 -23.84
C LYS A 22 -27.56 -9.14 -22.69
N PRO A 23 -27.21 -8.34 -21.68
CA PRO A 23 -28.12 -8.05 -20.58
C PRO A 23 -29.35 -7.30 -21.10
N GLY A 24 -30.51 -7.61 -20.50
CA GLY A 24 -31.76 -6.99 -20.90
C GLY A 24 -31.78 -5.47 -20.63
N PHE A 25 -32.61 -4.72 -21.35
CA PHE A 25 -32.75 -3.27 -21.15
C PHE A 25 -33.10 -2.90 -19.69
N LEU A 26 -33.99 -3.66 -19.05
CA LEU A 26 -34.37 -3.47 -17.65
C LEU A 26 -33.24 -3.79 -16.67
N GLU A 27 -32.45 -4.82 -16.97
CA GLU A 27 -31.31 -5.24 -16.16
C GLU A 27 -30.23 -4.16 -16.14
N ARG A 28 -29.89 -3.61 -17.32
CA ARG A 28 -28.93 -2.49 -17.46
C ARG A 28 -29.38 -1.22 -16.75
N LEU A 29 -30.68 -0.90 -16.80
CA LEU A 29 -31.23 0.24 -16.09
C LEU A 29 -31.20 0.04 -14.57
N SER A 30 -31.56 -1.15 -14.08
CA SER A 30 -31.53 -1.44 -12.64
C SER A 30 -30.11 -1.43 -12.07
N GLU A 31 -29.14 -1.93 -12.84
CA GLU A 31 -27.73 -1.95 -12.46
C GLU A 31 -27.16 -0.53 -12.38
N THR A 32 -27.48 0.33 -13.35
CA THR A 32 -27.03 1.74 -13.38
C THR A 32 -27.62 2.55 -12.21
N ALA A 33 -28.92 2.37 -11.94
CA ALA A 33 -29.60 3.08 -10.84
C ALA A 33 -29.08 2.61 -9.46
N GLY A 34 -28.88 1.31 -9.28
CA GLY A 34 -28.29 0.74 -8.05
C GLY A 34 -26.85 1.20 -7.84
N GLY A 35 -26.04 1.19 -8.89
CA GLY A 35 -24.65 1.65 -8.86
C GLY A 35 -24.51 3.12 -8.45
N MET A 36 -25.44 3.99 -8.89
CA MET A 36 -25.44 5.40 -8.50
C MET A 36 -25.66 5.59 -6.99
N VAL A 37 -26.63 4.89 -6.40
CA VAL A 37 -26.92 4.99 -4.97
C VAL A 37 -25.75 4.48 -4.13
N VAL A 38 -25.17 3.35 -4.53
CA VAL A 38 -23.96 2.80 -3.88
C VAL A 38 -22.79 3.79 -4.01
N GLY A 39 -22.60 4.39 -5.19
CA GLY A 39 -21.57 5.40 -5.44
C GLY A 39 -21.71 6.61 -4.52
N ILE A 40 -22.92 7.15 -4.35
CA ILE A 40 -23.18 8.26 -3.41
C ILE A 40 -22.89 7.85 -1.97
N ALA A 41 -23.29 6.65 -1.57
CA ALA A 41 -23.03 6.15 -0.22
C ALA A 41 -21.52 6.00 0.05
N VAL A 42 -20.77 5.42 -0.88
CA VAL A 42 -19.31 5.29 -0.79
C VAL A 42 -18.64 6.67 -0.80
N PHE A 43 -19.11 7.60 -1.62
CA PHE A 43 -18.60 8.98 -1.65
C PHE A 43 -18.78 9.67 -0.30
N ALA A 44 -19.98 9.64 0.29
CA ALA A 44 -20.23 10.20 1.62
C ALA A 44 -19.40 9.49 2.71
N PHE A 45 -19.32 8.16 2.65
CA PHE A 45 -18.52 7.37 3.60
C PHE A 45 -17.02 7.68 3.51
N SER A 46 -16.51 7.99 2.32
CA SER A 46 -15.10 8.36 2.14
C SER A 46 -14.71 9.60 2.95
N PHE A 47 -15.56 10.63 2.99
CA PHE A 47 -15.33 11.82 3.81
C PHE A 47 -15.34 11.49 5.30
N TYR A 48 -16.25 10.62 5.74
CA TYR A 48 -16.29 10.18 7.13
C TYR A 48 -14.99 9.48 7.55
N VAL A 49 -14.49 8.57 6.70
CA VAL A 49 -13.22 7.86 6.93
C VAL A 49 -12.03 8.83 6.93
N LEU A 50 -11.94 9.71 5.93
CA LEU A 50 -10.87 10.70 5.83
C LEU A 50 -10.87 11.64 7.03
N PHE A 51 -12.01 12.23 7.38
CA PHE A 51 -12.12 13.16 8.50
C PHE A 51 -11.78 12.51 9.84
N THR A 52 -12.20 11.25 10.05
CA THR A 52 -11.86 10.51 11.28
C THR A 52 -10.37 10.19 11.34
N ASN A 53 -9.76 9.81 10.21
CA ASN A 53 -8.33 9.51 10.14
C ASN A 53 -7.48 10.76 10.37
N GLU A 54 -7.75 11.83 9.62
CA GLU A 54 -7.05 13.11 9.72
C GLU A 54 -7.25 13.76 11.09
N GLY A 55 -8.49 13.73 11.60
CA GLY A 55 -8.80 14.24 12.93
C GLY A 55 -8.01 13.53 14.03
N ARG A 56 -7.78 12.22 13.92
CA ARG A 56 -6.91 11.48 14.85
C ARG A 56 -5.44 11.89 14.68
N ALA A 57 -4.96 11.99 13.44
CA ALA A 57 -3.58 12.40 13.17
C ALA A 57 -3.26 13.79 13.74
N ILE A 58 -4.15 14.77 13.52
CA ILE A 58 -4.00 16.13 14.03
C ILE A 58 -4.02 16.16 15.55
N ARG A 59 -4.97 15.46 16.19
CA ARG A 59 -5.04 15.39 17.66
C ARG A 59 -3.78 14.77 18.25
N THR A 60 -3.29 13.69 17.67
CA THR A 60 -2.05 13.05 18.13
C THR A 60 -0.86 14.00 17.96
N ALA A 61 -0.72 14.66 16.82
CA ALA A 61 0.35 15.62 16.60
C ALA A 61 0.29 16.78 17.60
N ALA A 62 -0.89 17.35 17.86
CA ALA A 62 -1.08 18.43 18.82
C ALA A 62 -0.77 17.99 20.26
N SER A 63 -1.25 16.81 20.68
CA SER A 63 -0.94 16.27 22.02
C SER A 63 0.54 15.93 22.19
N LEU A 64 1.23 15.50 21.13
CA LEU A 64 2.68 15.29 21.15
C LEU A 64 3.43 16.61 21.27
N ASP A 65 3.02 17.64 20.55
CA ASP A 65 3.61 18.99 20.62
C ASP A 65 3.42 19.61 22.01
N GLU A 66 2.20 19.52 22.56
CA GLU A 66 1.90 19.92 23.93
C GLU A 66 2.78 19.16 24.93
N GLY A 67 2.88 17.83 24.79
CA GLY A 67 3.72 17.00 25.62
C GLY A 67 5.19 17.39 25.54
N LEU A 68 5.73 17.62 24.33
CA LEU A 68 7.11 18.05 24.09
C LEU A 68 7.40 19.41 24.70
N SER A 69 6.43 20.35 24.66
CA SER A 69 6.59 21.67 25.28
C SER A 69 6.78 21.62 26.81
N GLN A 70 6.30 20.53 27.44
CA GLN A 70 6.41 20.31 28.88
C GLN A 70 7.60 19.43 29.28
N VAL A 71 8.35 18.89 28.31
CA VAL A 71 9.51 18.03 28.56
C VAL A 71 10.69 18.84 29.12
N VAL A 72 11.24 18.39 30.23
CA VAL A 72 12.48 18.92 30.81
C VAL A 72 13.63 17.97 30.46
N SER A 73 14.65 18.48 29.78
CA SER A 73 15.86 17.70 29.48
C SER A 73 16.82 17.72 30.66
N VAL A 74 17.22 16.54 31.15
CA VAL A 74 18.11 16.37 32.30
C VAL A 74 19.31 15.53 31.91
N HIS A 75 20.48 15.89 32.43
CA HIS A 75 21.71 15.12 32.19
C HIS A 75 21.70 13.82 33.03
N PRO A 76 22.16 12.67 32.50
CA PRO A 76 22.15 11.40 33.23
C PRO A 76 22.93 11.40 34.55
N SER A 77 23.91 12.30 34.67
CA SER A 77 24.74 12.45 35.88
C SER A 77 24.15 13.38 36.93
N SER A 78 23.00 14.02 36.65
CA SER A 78 22.32 14.87 37.61
C SER A 78 21.61 14.01 38.65
N GLY A 79 21.73 14.38 39.94
CA GLY A 79 20.95 13.75 41.01
C GLY A 79 19.44 13.99 40.85
N VAL A 80 18.63 13.25 41.62
CA VAL A 80 17.17 13.41 41.61
C VAL A 80 16.79 14.80 42.13
N ASP A 81 16.14 15.60 41.30
CA ASP A 81 15.59 16.90 41.66
C ASP A 81 14.07 16.80 41.89
N PHE A 82 13.64 17.02 43.12
CA PHE A 82 12.22 16.98 43.50
C PHE A 82 11.37 18.06 42.80
N GLN A 83 11.97 19.11 42.23
CA GLN A 83 11.25 20.13 41.43
C GLN A 83 10.70 19.57 40.12
N ASN A 84 11.17 18.40 39.68
CA ASN A 84 10.73 17.74 38.45
C ASN A 84 9.59 16.73 38.68
N ASN A 85 9.09 16.60 39.92
CA ASN A 85 7.97 15.71 40.23
C ASN A 85 6.73 16.04 39.36
N GLY A 86 6.19 15.01 38.69
CA GLY A 86 5.01 15.14 37.82
C GLY A 86 5.30 15.73 36.43
N ARG A 87 6.56 15.99 36.07
CA ARG A 87 6.94 16.48 34.74
C ARG A 87 7.43 15.33 33.85
N LEU A 88 7.30 15.51 32.53
CA LEU A 88 7.97 14.67 31.54
C LEU A 88 9.48 14.99 31.53
N ILE A 89 10.31 13.96 31.63
CA ILE A 89 11.77 14.09 31.66
C ILE A 89 12.38 13.40 30.45
N HIS A 90 13.25 14.11 29.74
CA HIS A 90 14.06 13.57 28.66
C HIS A 90 15.52 13.48 29.09
N ILE A 91 16.13 12.31 28.89
CA ILE A 91 17.54 12.07 29.23
C ILE A 91 18.22 11.56 27.96
N SER A 92 19.36 12.16 27.63
CA SER A 92 20.19 11.75 26.50
C SER A 92 21.62 11.51 26.95
N GLY A 93 22.30 10.56 26.31
CA GLY A 93 23.67 10.19 26.68
C GLY A 93 24.27 9.18 25.70
N PRO A 94 25.59 8.94 25.81
CA PRO A 94 26.27 7.98 24.96
C PRO A 94 25.73 6.56 25.21
N LEU A 95 25.27 5.91 24.15
CA LEU A 95 24.80 4.53 24.17
C LEU A 95 25.92 3.61 23.68
N ARG A 96 26.26 2.58 24.48
CA ARG A 96 27.22 1.55 24.11
C ARG A 96 26.55 0.19 24.13
N THR A 97 26.71 -0.57 23.06
CA THR A 97 26.26 -1.96 22.99
C THR A 97 27.43 -2.89 23.34
N SER A 98 27.18 -3.94 24.13
CA SER A 98 28.21 -4.91 24.52
C SER A 98 28.53 -5.91 23.41
N GLN A 99 27.58 -6.17 22.52
CA GLN A 99 27.69 -7.11 21.43
C GLN A 99 27.28 -6.45 20.10
N PRO A 100 27.91 -6.83 18.97
CA PRO A 100 27.49 -6.36 17.66
C PRO A 100 26.16 -7.00 17.25
N ILE A 101 25.42 -6.31 16.39
CA ILE A 101 24.26 -6.89 15.70
C ILE A 101 24.79 -7.71 14.52
N TYR A 102 24.30 -8.95 14.40
CA TYR A 102 24.66 -9.88 13.34
C TYR A 102 23.44 -10.22 12.48
N ASP A 103 23.53 -10.00 11.17
CA ASP A 103 22.55 -10.48 10.18
C ASP A 103 23.12 -11.74 9.49
N PRO A 104 22.61 -12.95 9.82
CA PRO A 104 23.11 -14.19 9.26
C PRO A 104 22.80 -14.37 7.77
N ASN A 105 21.81 -13.68 7.22
CA ASN A 105 21.43 -13.84 5.81
C ASN A 105 22.44 -13.19 4.85
N TYR A 106 23.15 -12.16 5.33
CA TYR A 106 24.13 -11.38 4.54
C TYR A 106 25.53 -11.44 5.14
N ASN A 107 25.71 -12.17 6.25
CA ASN A 107 26.96 -12.27 6.99
C ASN A 107 27.51 -10.90 7.41
N ILE A 108 26.63 -9.99 7.83
CA ILE A 108 26.98 -8.63 8.26
C ILE A 108 27.08 -8.61 9.79
N ALA A 109 28.19 -8.14 10.33
CA ALA A 109 28.37 -7.89 11.77
C ALA A 109 28.77 -6.43 11.99
N VAL A 110 27.96 -5.68 12.74
CA VAL A 110 28.20 -4.25 12.97
C VAL A 110 27.94 -3.88 14.44
N GLN A 111 28.82 -3.07 15.01
CA GLN A 111 28.63 -2.49 16.33
C GLN A 111 27.63 -1.33 16.25
N ALA A 112 26.33 -1.65 16.33
CA ALA A 112 25.25 -0.67 16.22
C ALA A 112 24.13 -0.98 17.23
N VAL A 113 23.23 -0.01 17.41
CA VAL A 113 22.04 -0.12 18.28
C VAL A 113 20.82 -0.63 17.53
N LYS A 114 20.79 -0.42 16.21
CA LYS A 114 19.71 -0.84 15.31
C LYS A 114 20.28 -1.06 13.91
N LEU A 115 20.00 -2.23 13.35
CA LEU A 115 20.21 -2.52 11.93
C LEU A 115 18.84 -2.42 11.23
N ARG A 116 18.71 -1.51 10.26
CA ARG A 116 17.51 -1.40 9.42
C ARG A 116 17.83 -2.01 8.07
N ARG A 117 16.99 -2.93 7.63
CA ARG A 117 17.05 -3.49 6.28
C ARG A 117 16.01 -2.81 5.42
N GLU A 118 16.44 -2.30 4.27
CA GLU A 118 15.55 -1.84 3.20
C GLU A 118 15.61 -2.90 2.10
N VAL A 119 14.43 -3.35 1.66
CA VAL A 119 14.30 -4.39 0.65
C VAL A 119 13.43 -3.83 -0.45
N GLU A 120 13.95 -3.87 -1.67
CA GLU A 120 13.21 -3.56 -2.88
C GLU A 120 12.87 -4.86 -3.60
N MET A 121 11.72 -4.90 -4.26
CA MET A 121 11.32 -6.02 -5.09
C MET A 121 10.98 -5.51 -6.49
N TYR A 122 11.49 -6.20 -7.50
CA TYR A 122 11.00 -6.06 -8.86
C TYR A 122 9.71 -6.86 -8.98
N GLN A 123 8.66 -6.22 -9.51
CA GLN A 123 7.38 -6.86 -9.75
C GLN A 123 6.97 -6.65 -11.20
N TRP A 124 6.54 -7.74 -11.82
CA TRP A 124 5.94 -7.74 -13.15
C TRP A 124 4.67 -6.90 -13.15
N VAL A 125 4.56 -6.00 -14.13
CA VAL A 125 3.32 -5.27 -14.37
C VAL A 125 2.50 -6.05 -15.41
N GLU A 126 1.34 -6.54 -14.99
CA GLU A 126 0.35 -7.12 -15.90
C GLU A 126 -0.45 -6.00 -16.56
N HIS A 127 -0.41 -5.94 -17.89
CA HIS A 127 -1.26 -5.08 -18.70
C HIS A 127 -2.40 -5.89 -19.28
N GLN A 128 -3.62 -5.38 -19.11
CA GLN A 128 -4.84 -6.03 -19.60
C GLN A 128 -5.47 -5.17 -20.70
N GLU A 129 -5.71 -5.79 -21.86
CA GLU A 129 -6.51 -5.21 -22.93
C GLU A 129 -7.73 -6.09 -23.20
N SER A 130 -8.93 -5.51 -23.16
CA SER A 130 -10.18 -6.22 -23.40
C SER A 130 -10.88 -5.66 -24.64
N ARG A 131 -11.31 -6.54 -25.54
CA ARG A 131 -12.08 -6.19 -26.73
C ARG A 131 -13.37 -7.01 -26.80
N ASP A 132 -14.47 -6.30 -27.01
CA ASP A 132 -15.78 -6.91 -27.26
C ASP A 132 -16.06 -7.04 -28.75
N TYR A 133 -16.58 -8.19 -29.16
CA TYR A 133 -17.09 -8.42 -30.51
C TYR A 133 -18.32 -9.33 -30.50
N GLU A 134 -19.14 -9.24 -31.54
CA GLU A 134 -20.34 -10.06 -31.69
C GLU A 134 -20.06 -11.29 -32.55
N GLU A 135 -20.44 -12.46 -32.04
CA GLU A 135 -20.34 -13.71 -32.78
C GLU A 135 -21.53 -14.61 -32.44
N ASN A 136 -22.24 -15.11 -33.46
CA ASN A 136 -23.42 -15.99 -33.29
C ASN A 136 -24.53 -15.43 -32.37
N GLY A 137 -24.69 -14.10 -32.31
CA GLY A 137 -25.70 -13.44 -31.49
C GLY A 137 -25.35 -13.29 -30.01
N GLU A 138 -24.15 -13.73 -29.59
CA GLU A 138 -23.59 -13.53 -28.26
C GLU A 138 -22.51 -12.43 -28.29
N THR A 139 -22.33 -11.73 -27.17
CA THR A 139 -21.20 -10.80 -27.00
C THR A 139 -20.04 -11.60 -26.41
N LYS A 140 -18.92 -11.63 -27.12
CA LYS A 140 -17.67 -12.23 -26.63
C LYS A 140 -16.70 -11.14 -26.21
N THR A 141 -16.09 -11.34 -25.06
CA THR A 141 -15.01 -10.48 -24.55
C THR A 141 -13.71 -11.29 -24.64
N GLU A 142 -12.79 -10.82 -25.47
CA GLU A 142 -11.43 -11.32 -25.51
C GLU A 142 -10.55 -10.42 -24.66
N THR A 143 -9.97 -10.99 -23.61
CA THR A 143 -9.01 -10.29 -22.74
C THR A 143 -7.62 -10.83 -23.00
N THR A 144 -6.73 -9.94 -23.40
CA THR A 144 -5.30 -10.20 -23.60
C THR A 144 -4.53 -9.68 -22.40
N TYR A 145 -3.69 -10.54 -21.82
CA TYR A 145 -2.79 -10.18 -20.74
C TYR A 145 -1.36 -10.18 -21.27
N THR A 146 -0.62 -9.12 -20.99
CA THR A 146 0.81 -8.98 -21.31
C THR A 146 1.60 -8.63 -20.07
N TYR A 147 2.80 -9.18 -19.93
CA TYR A 147 3.66 -8.99 -18.76
C TYR A 147 4.94 -8.27 -19.17
N SER A 148 5.21 -7.10 -18.58
CA SER A 148 6.45 -6.35 -18.78
C SER A 148 7.40 -6.51 -17.59
N GLU A 149 8.70 -6.63 -17.89
CA GLU A 149 9.83 -6.60 -16.92
C GLU A 149 9.95 -5.25 -16.21
#